data_AF-A0A2E9XKQ3-F1
#
_entry.id   AF-A0A2E9XKQ3-F1
#
_cell.length_a   1.000
_cell.length_b   1.000
_cell.length_c   1.000
_cell.angle_alpha   90.00
_cell.angle_beta   90.00
_cell.angle_gamma   90.00
#
_symmetry.space_group_name_H-M   'P 1'
#
loop_
_entity.id
_entity.type
_entity.pdbx_description
1 polymer ?
#
loop_
_entity_poly.entity_id
_entity_poly.type
_entity_poly.pdbx_seq_one_letter_code
_entity_poly.pdbx_strand_id
1 'polypeptide(L)'
;MKKLLSIALVTILVCPLVYAQGPLEKVKMDVMGPKDGKLKRRVKMPVRLIVDHMMENGALTQEEIDANREEGADLRRQLHDARKAGDKDTARQVKDQMRAQRSEMRADLNRYLEENSDLRQQIDDMRAAVREKRREKRMERPVKEPKATGILKDLRDEKVEG
;
A
#
# COMPACT_ATOMS: atom_id res chain seq x y z
N MET A 1 46.95 31.09 -53.81
CA MET A 1 46.55 32.18 -54.74
C MET A 1 45.18 31.80 -55.30
N LYS A 2 44.03 32.44 -55.07
CA LYS A 2 43.66 33.83 -54.76
C LYS A 2 42.31 33.84 -54.00
N LYS A 3 42.24 34.68 -52.96
CA LYS A 3 41.15 35.59 -52.53
C LYS A 3 39.73 35.00 -52.35
N LEU A 4 39.19 34.90 -51.12
CA LEU A 4 38.68 35.98 -50.25
C LEU A 4 37.39 36.65 -50.75
N LEU A 5 36.39 36.62 -49.86
CA LEU A 5 35.31 37.58 -49.65
C LEU A 5 34.26 37.79 -50.75
N SER A 6 33.03 37.35 -50.45
CA SER A 6 31.86 38.20 -50.61
C SER A 6 30.97 38.04 -49.39
N ILE A 7 31.28 38.83 -48.36
CA ILE A 7 30.39 39.21 -47.27
C ILE A 7 29.59 40.39 -47.79
N ALA A 8 28.26 40.28 -47.86
CA ALA A 8 27.34 41.41 -47.63
C ALA A 8 25.88 40.93 -47.62
N LEU A 9 25.26 41.09 -46.44
CA LEU A 9 23.90 41.61 -46.24
C LEU A 9 22.71 40.88 -46.88
N VAL A 10 22.07 39.99 -46.10
CA VAL A 10 20.77 40.34 -45.46
C VAL A 10 20.72 39.66 -44.09
N THR A 11 21.07 40.44 -43.07
CA THR A 11 20.64 40.24 -41.68
C THR A 11 19.17 40.61 -41.54
N ILE A 12 18.52 40.03 -40.52
CA ILE A 12 17.20 40.37 -39.94
C ILE A 12 16.07 39.42 -40.37
N LEU A 13 15.96 38.29 -39.68
CA LEU A 13 14.82 38.09 -38.79
C LEU A 13 15.26 37.23 -37.59
N VAL A 14 15.50 37.94 -36.50
CA VAL A 14 15.60 37.48 -35.12
C VAL A 14 14.49 36.49 -34.80
N CYS A 15 14.84 35.30 -34.29
CA CYS A 15 14.20 34.68 -33.11
C CYS A 15 14.77 33.26 -32.85
N PRO A 16 15.70 33.10 -31.89
CA PRO A 16 15.88 31.84 -31.21
C PRO A 16 14.79 31.73 -30.13
N LEU A 17 13.79 30.87 -30.33
CA LEU A 17 13.01 30.30 -29.23
C LEU A 17 13.92 29.22 -28.62
N VAL A 18 14.79 29.48 -27.65
CA VAL A 18 14.50 29.82 -26.25
C VAL A 18 13.25 29.09 -25.74
N TYR A 19 13.53 28.06 -24.95
CA TYR A 19 12.71 27.51 -23.87
C TYR A 19 11.28 27.06 -24.22
N ALA A 20 11.14 25.75 -24.38
CA ALA A 20 10.07 25.01 -23.74
C ALA A 20 10.63 23.61 -23.41
N GLN A 21 11.32 23.44 -22.28
CA GLN A 21 10.69 22.80 -21.11
C GLN A 21 9.16 22.74 -21.23
N GLY A 22 8.69 21.81 -22.06
CA GLY A 22 7.34 21.30 -21.94
C GLY A 22 7.19 20.75 -20.52
N PRO A 23 6.14 21.14 -19.79
CA PRO A 23 5.94 20.62 -18.45
C PRO A 23 5.81 19.10 -18.58
N LEU A 24 6.64 18.38 -17.82
CA LEU A 24 6.38 16.98 -17.49
C LEU A 24 4.88 16.87 -17.24
N GLU A 25 4.16 16.24 -18.16
CA GLU A 25 2.79 15.85 -17.92
C GLU A 25 2.86 15.04 -16.64
N LYS A 26 2.32 15.63 -15.58
CA LYS A 26 2.10 14.94 -14.33
C LYS A 26 1.20 13.77 -14.72
N VAL A 27 1.81 12.60 -14.93
CA VAL A 27 1.13 11.33 -14.82
C VAL A 27 0.57 11.36 -13.41
N LYS A 28 -0.67 11.83 -13.30
CA LYS A 28 -1.51 11.62 -12.15
C LYS A 28 -1.74 10.13 -12.17
N MET A 29 -0.80 9.39 -11.57
CA MET A 29 -1.14 8.11 -11.01
C MET A 29 -2.29 8.43 -10.08
N ASP A 30 -3.49 8.03 -10.46
CA ASP A 30 -4.62 7.94 -9.54
C ASP A 30 -4.23 6.87 -8.51
N VAL A 31 -3.39 7.28 -7.55
CA VAL A 31 -3.19 6.56 -6.30
C VAL A 31 -4.53 6.67 -5.62
N MET A 32 -5.39 5.67 -5.90
CA MET A 32 -6.71 5.52 -5.32
C MET A 32 -6.58 5.73 -3.82
N GLY A 33 -6.96 6.92 -3.38
CA GLY A 33 -6.90 7.30 -1.97
C GLY A 33 -7.74 6.31 -1.17
N PRO A 34 -7.30 5.94 0.04
CA PRO A 34 -8.04 4.98 0.84
C PRO A 34 -9.43 5.53 1.14
N LYS A 35 -10.43 4.94 0.47
CA LYS A 35 -11.86 5.19 0.69
C LYS A 35 -12.17 5.10 2.18
N ASP A 36 -13.08 5.97 2.58
CA ASP A 36 -13.32 6.43 3.93
C ASP A 36 -13.58 5.34 4.96
N GLY A 37 -13.27 5.68 6.21
CA GLY A 37 -13.85 5.03 7.37
C GLY A 37 -13.05 3.84 7.92
N LYS A 38 -12.56 4.04 9.15
CA LYS A 38 -12.03 3.01 10.06
C LYS A 38 -10.63 2.47 9.68
N LEU A 39 -9.61 3.32 9.81
CA LEU A 39 -8.21 2.88 9.96
C LEU A 39 -7.99 2.18 11.32
N LYS A 40 -8.55 0.98 11.48
CA LYS A 40 -8.15 0.00 12.52
C LYS A 40 -7.18 -1.06 11.98
N ARG A 41 -6.68 -0.92 10.76
CA ARG A 41 -5.70 -1.88 10.22
C ARG A 41 -4.29 -1.47 10.63
N ARG A 42 -3.62 -2.33 11.40
CA ARG A 42 -2.15 -2.35 11.49
C ARG A 42 -1.61 -2.28 10.06
N VAL A 43 -0.53 -1.53 9.84
CA VAL A 43 0.16 -1.54 8.53
C VAL A 43 0.60 -2.98 8.34
N LYS A 44 -0.14 -3.73 7.52
CA LYS A 44 0.27 -5.07 7.12
C LYS A 44 1.55 -4.89 6.31
N MET A 45 2.44 -5.89 6.35
CA MET A 45 3.55 -5.96 5.39
C MET A 45 3.01 -5.58 4.00
N PRO A 46 3.69 -4.69 3.26
CA PRO A 46 3.32 -4.40 1.88
C PRO A 46 3.73 -5.59 1.02
N VAL A 47 3.06 -6.73 1.20
CA VAL A 47 3.31 -7.96 0.44
C VAL A 47 3.36 -7.67 -1.05
N ARG A 48 2.52 -6.74 -1.52
CA ARG A 48 2.52 -6.29 -2.90
C ARG A 48 3.85 -5.70 -3.34
N LEU A 49 4.46 -4.81 -2.55
CA LEU A 49 5.77 -4.23 -2.88
C LEU A 49 6.86 -5.31 -2.97
N ILE A 50 6.80 -6.31 -2.09
CA ILE A 50 7.75 -7.44 -2.11
C ILE A 50 7.53 -8.28 -3.37
N VAL A 51 6.29 -8.64 -3.68
CA VAL A 51 5.92 -9.42 -4.86
C VAL A 51 6.27 -8.68 -6.15
N ASP A 52 6.01 -7.38 -6.22
CA ASP A 52 6.37 -6.54 -7.36
C ASP A 52 7.89 -6.55 -7.56
N HIS A 53 8.68 -6.38 -6.49
CA HIS A 53 10.15 -6.48 -6.54
C HIS A 53 10.63 -7.89 -6.93
N MET A 54 9.97 -8.95 -6.46
CA MET A 54 10.28 -10.32 -6.87
C MET A 54 10.02 -10.55 -8.36
N MET A 55 8.94 -9.97 -8.90
CA MET A 55 8.65 -10.02 -10.33
C MET A 55 9.68 -9.25 -11.15
N GLU A 56 10.03 -8.04 -10.73
CA GLU A 56 11.02 -7.19 -11.41
C GLU A 56 12.40 -7.86 -11.48
N ASN A 57 12.80 -8.57 -10.43
CA ASN A 57 14.07 -9.28 -10.37
C ASN A 57 14.00 -10.71 -10.95
N GLY A 58 12.83 -11.14 -11.45
CA GLY A 58 12.63 -12.48 -11.99
C GLY A 58 12.67 -13.61 -10.96
N ALA A 59 12.61 -13.28 -9.66
CA ALA A 59 12.51 -14.25 -8.56
C ALA A 59 11.10 -14.86 -8.44
N LEU A 60 10.12 -14.28 -9.13
CA LEU A 60 8.75 -14.77 -9.22
C LEU A 60 8.18 -14.46 -10.59
N THR A 61 7.54 -15.44 -11.22
CA THR A 61 6.89 -15.26 -12.52
C THR A 61 5.41 -14.94 -12.38
N GLN A 62 4.83 -14.31 -13.41
CA GLN A 62 3.40 -14.03 -13.44
C GLN A 62 2.57 -15.33 -13.41
N GLU A 63 3.06 -16.38 -14.06
CA GLU A 63 2.42 -17.70 -14.08
C GLU A 63 2.32 -18.31 -12.67
N GLU A 64 3.39 -18.22 -11.88
CA GLU A 64 3.39 -18.68 -10.48
C GLU A 64 2.43 -17.87 -9.60
N ILE A 65 2.27 -16.58 -9.86
CA ILE A 65 1.30 -15.74 -9.14
C ILE A 65 -0.13 -16.18 -9.48
N ASP A 66 -0.40 -16.44 -10.76
CA ASP A 66 -1.73 -16.84 -11.21
C ASP A 66 -2.07 -18.26 -10.73
N ALA A 67 -1.11 -19.20 -10.76
CA ALA A 67 -1.26 -20.53 -10.16
C ALA A 67 -1.58 -20.44 -8.65
N ASN A 68 -0.82 -19.66 -7.89
CA ASN A 68 -1.09 -19.43 -6.46
C ASN A 68 -2.47 -18.79 -6.21
N ARG A 69 -2.93 -17.92 -7.11
CA ARG A 69 -4.25 -17.30 -7.02
C ARG A 69 -5.37 -18.31 -7.27
N GLU A 70 -5.18 -19.20 -8.23
CA GLU A 70 -6.11 -20.29 -8.57
C GLU A 70 -6.21 -21.31 -7.44
N GLU A 71 -5.08 -21.81 -6.93
CA GLU A 71 -5.05 -22.70 -5.76
C GLU A 71 -5.78 -22.08 -4.56
N GLY A 72 -5.51 -20.79 -4.30
CA GLY A 72 -6.19 -20.06 -3.25
C GLY A 72 -7.70 -19.90 -3.51
N ALA A 73 -8.14 -19.81 -4.76
CA ALA A 73 -9.55 -19.75 -5.14
C ALA A 73 -10.24 -21.10 -4.93
N ASP A 74 -9.56 -22.20 -5.27
CA ASP A 74 -10.09 -23.54 -5.10
C ASP A 74 -10.24 -23.91 -3.63
N LEU A 75 -9.27 -23.58 -2.77
CA LEU A 75 -9.43 -23.73 -1.32
C LEU A 75 -10.60 -22.91 -0.76
N ARG A 76 -10.85 -21.71 -1.31
CA ARG A 76 -12.02 -20.91 -0.93
C ARG A 76 -13.33 -21.58 -1.35
N ARG A 77 -13.38 -22.19 -2.54
CA ARG A 77 -14.53 -22.96 -3.02
C ARG A 77 -14.78 -24.19 -2.16
N GLN A 78 -13.75 -25.00 -1.91
CA GLN A 78 -13.84 -26.17 -1.01
C GLN A 78 -14.34 -25.79 0.39
N LEU A 79 -13.84 -24.69 0.95
CA LEU A 79 -14.30 -24.19 2.24
C LEU A 79 -15.77 -23.75 2.20
N HIS A 80 -16.19 -23.11 1.11
CA HIS A 80 -17.58 -22.71 0.91
C HIS A 80 -18.50 -23.93 0.82
N ASP A 81 -18.10 -24.94 0.04
CA ASP A 81 -18.90 -26.15 -0.20
C ASP A 81 -19.00 -27.01 1.05
N ALA A 82 -17.91 -27.19 1.80
CA ALA A 82 -17.93 -27.87 3.09
C ALA A 82 -18.88 -27.19 4.09
N ARG A 83 -18.89 -25.86 4.15
CA ARG A 83 -19.84 -25.11 5.00
C ARG A 83 -21.28 -25.28 4.55
N LYS A 84 -21.53 -25.29 3.24
CA LYS A 84 -22.87 -25.47 2.68
C LYS A 84 -23.39 -26.89 2.93
N ALA A 85 -22.51 -27.87 2.90
CA ALA A 85 -22.81 -29.27 3.25
C ALA A 85 -22.99 -29.50 4.76
N GLY A 86 -22.64 -28.52 5.61
CA GLY A 86 -22.68 -28.67 7.07
C GLY A 86 -21.50 -29.47 7.65
N ASP A 87 -20.53 -29.85 6.82
CA ASP A 87 -19.34 -30.59 7.24
C ASP A 87 -18.33 -29.66 7.94
N LYS A 88 -18.38 -29.68 9.27
CA LYS A 88 -17.53 -28.83 10.11
C LYS A 88 -16.07 -29.30 10.13
N ASP A 89 -15.82 -30.59 9.92
CA ASP A 89 -14.48 -31.15 10.03
C ASP A 89 -13.69 -30.87 8.76
N THR A 90 -14.28 -31.09 7.58
CA THR A 90 -13.68 -30.66 6.31
C THR A 90 -13.48 -29.14 6.28
N ALA A 91 -14.46 -28.35 6.74
CA ALA A 91 -14.32 -26.90 6.79
C ALA A 91 -13.20 -26.44 7.75
N ARG A 92 -12.87 -27.21 8.79
CA ARG A 92 -11.71 -26.95 9.67
C ARG A 92 -10.41 -27.32 8.97
N GLN A 93 -10.33 -28.51 8.38
CA GLN A 93 -9.14 -28.97 7.65
C GLN A 93 -8.73 -27.99 6.54
N VAL A 94 -9.69 -27.55 5.71
CA VAL A 94 -9.42 -26.57 4.65
C VAL A 94 -8.94 -25.23 5.23
N LYS A 95 -9.49 -24.78 6.37
CA LYS A 95 -9.00 -23.56 7.04
C LYS A 95 -7.56 -23.72 7.53
N ASP A 96 -7.22 -24.87 8.08
CA ASP A 96 -5.88 -25.15 8.59
C ASP A 96 -4.88 -25.23 7.44
N GLN A 97 -5.24 -25.85 6.32
CA GLN A 97 -4.44 -25.82 5.08
C GLN A 97 -4.22 -24.38 4.59
N MET A 98 -5.27 -23.57 4.48
CA MET A 98 -5.15 -22.15 4.10
C MET A 98 -4.28 -21.35 5.09
N ARG A 99 -4.26 -21.74 6.37
CA ARG A 99 -3.44 -21.09 7.40
C ARG A 99 -1.97 -21.49 7.25
N ALA A 100 -1.69 -22.76 6.98
CA ALA A 100 -0.35 -23.28 6.72
C ALA A 100 0.27 -22.61 5.49
N GLN A 101 -0.42 -22.61 4.34
CA GLN A 101 0.04 -21.95 3.11
C GLN A 101 0.33 -20.46 3.33
N ARG A 102 -0.52 -19.76 4.10
CA ARG A 102 -0.27 -18.34 4.44
C ARG A 102 0.93 -18.14 5.36
N SER A 103 1.28 -19.13 6.16
CA SER A 103 2.45 -19.09 7.04
C SER A 103 3.73 -19.31 6.25
N GLU A 104 3.72 -20.29 5.35
CA GLU A 104 4.84 -20.60 4.44
C GLU A 104 5.16 -19.41 3.55
N MET A 105 4.16 -18.89 2.82
CA MET A 105 4.33 -17.69 1.99
C MET A 105 4.89 -16.50 2.79
N ARG A 106 4.51 -16.34 4.07
CA ARG A 106 5.10 -15.28 4.90
C ARG A 106 6.56 -15.52 5.23
N ALA A 107 6.94 -16.78 5.48
CA ALA A 107 8.33 -17.14 5.71
C ALA A 107 9.17 -16.90 4.45
N ASP A 108 8.65 -17.22 3.27
CA ASP A 108 9.31 -16.97 1.99
C ASP A 108 9.54 -15.48 1.75
N LEU A 109 8.50 -14.67 1.92
CA LEU A 109 8.61 -13.21 1.79
C LEU A 109 9.58 -12.60 2.82
N ASN A 110 9.65 -13.16 4.03
CA ASN A 110 10.60 -12.70 5.04
C ASN A 110 12.04 -13.07 4.66
N ARG A 111 12.29 -14.29 4.15
CA ARG A 111 13.61 -14.70 3.66
C ARG A 111 14.08 -13.79 2.53
N TYR A 112 13.20 -13.55 1.55
CA TYR A 112 13.51 -12.63 0.45
C TYR A 112 13.83 -11.21 0.94
N LEU A 113 13.14 -10.73 1.99
CA LEU A 113 13.45 -9.43 2.58
C LEU A 113 14.76 -9.38 3.37
N GLU A 114 15.18 -10.50 3.96
CA GLU A 114 16.47 -10.59 4.63
C GLU A 114 17.63 -10.53 3.61
N GLU A 115 17.41 -11.08 2.42
CA GLU A 115 18.35 -11.04 1.30
C GLU A 115 18.38 -9.68 0.58
N ASN A 116 17.27 -8.93 0.60
CA ASN A 116 17.13 -7.64 -0.09
C ASN A 116 17.01 -6.46 0.90
N SER A 117 18.16 -5.99 1.37
CA SER A 117 18.27 -4.94 2.41
C SER A 117 17.70 -3.57 1.99
N ASP A 118 17.78 -3.24 0.71
CA ASP A 118 17.23 -2.05 0.08
C ASP A 118 15.70 -2.06 0.07
N LEU A 119 15.09 -3.18 -0.34
CA LEU A 119 13.64 -3.39 -0.26
C LEU A 119 13.15 -3.31 1.19
N ARG A 120 13.90 -3.88 2.13
CA ARG A 120 13.60 -3.77 3.56
C ARG A 120 13.61 -2.31 4.03
N GLN A 121 14.60 -1.52 3.62
CA GLN A 121 14.66 -0.10 3.96
C GLN A 121 13.45 0.65 3.39
N GLN A 122 13.09 0.41 2.12
CA GLN A 122 11.93 1.02 1.49
C GLN A 122 10.62 0.71 2.24
N ILE A 123 10.46 -0.52 2.75
CA ILE A 123 9.31 -0.91 3.58
C ILE A 123 9.29 -0.15 4.90
N ASP A 124 10.44 0.00 5.55
CA ASP A 124 10.54 0.68 6.84
C ASP A 124 10.31 2.19 6.72
N ASP A 125 10.78 2.82 5.64
CA ASP A 125 10.52 4.23 5.32
C ASP A 125 9.02 4.46 5.08
N MET A 126 8.37 3.60 4.28
CA MET A 126 6.94 3.68 4.05
C MET A 126 6.15 3.48 5.37
N ARG A 127 6.59 2.56 6.25
CA ARG A 127 5.97 2.40 7.58
C ARG A 127 6.15 3.65 8.45
N ALA A 128 7.31 4.30 8.39
CA ALA A 128 7.57 5.54 9.11
C ALA A 128 6.63 6.66 8.61
N ALA A 129 6.54 6.86 7.29
CA ALA A 129 5.63 7.83 6.68
C ALA A 129 4.15 7.60 7.07
N VAL A 130 3.70 6.34 7.09
CA VAL A 130 2.34 6.01 7.55
C VAL A 130 2.15 6.29 9.04
N ARG A 131 3.16 6.03 9.89
CA ARG A 131 3.10 6.34 11.33
C ARG A 131 3.05 7.85 11.55
N GLU A 132 3.83 8.62 10.81
CA GLU A 132 3.84 10.07 10.86
C GLU A 132 2.49 10.67 10.46
N LYS A 133 1.95 10.27 9.29
CA LYS A 133 0.60 10.68 8.85
C LYS A 133 -0.49 10.33 9.87
N ARG A 134 -0.32 9.25 10.63
CA ARG A 134 -1.22 8.88 11.73
C ARG A 134 -1.05 9.77 12.95
N ARG A 135 0.16 10.24 13.24
CA ARG A 135 0.43 11.20 14.33
C ARG A 135 -0.13 12.56 13.98
N GLU A 136 0.12 13.05 12.77
CA GLU A 136 -0.46 14.28 12.23
C GLU A 136 -1.99 14.28 12.36
N LYS A 137 -2.66 13.23 11.83
CA LYS A 137 -4.11 13.04 11.99
C LYS A 137 -4.61 12.88 13.42
N ARG A 138 -3.73 12.64 14.40
CA ARG A 138 -4.11 12.65 15.83
C ARG A 138 -4.00 14.05 16.40
N MET A 139 -2.98 14.81 15.99
CA MET A 139 -2.79 16.20 16.40
C MET A 139 -3.84 17.14 15.78
N GLU A 140 -4.29 16.85 14.56
CA GLU A 140 -5.36 17.59 13.88
C GLU A 140 -6.77 17.27 14.41
N ARG A 141 -6.94 16.22 15.23
CA ARG A 141 -8.25 15.93 15.80
C ARG A 141 -8.53 16.98 16.88
N PRO A 142 -9.64 17.74 16.78
CA PRO A 142 -10.06 18.56 17.88
C PRO A 142 -10.21 17.67 19.12
N VAL A 143 -9.73 18.15 20.26
CA VAL A 143 -9.98 17.52 21.57
C VAL A 143 -11.50 17.43 21.68
N LYS A 144 -12.05 16.23 21.50
CA LYS A 144 -13.47 16.01 21.73
C LYS A 144 -13.67 16.25 23.21
N GLU A 145 -14.45 17.29 23.54
CA GLU A 145 -14.91 17.50 24.90
C GLU A 145 -15.41 16.16 25.44
N PRO A 146 -15.00 15.77 26.66
CA PRO A 146 -15.51 14.55 27.26
C PRO A 146 -17.04 14.66 27.25
N LYS A 147 -17.71 13.70 26.60
CA LYS A 147 -19.17 13.66 26.58
C LYS A 147 -19.64 13.69 28.03
N ALA A 148 -20.59 14.58 28.34
CA ALA A 148 -21.22 14.79 29.65
C ALA A 148 -21.96 13.54 30.22
N THR A 149 -21.71 12.35 29.68
CA THR A 149 -22.16 11.06 30.20
C THR A 149 -21.38 10.62 31.44
N GLY A 150 -20.22 11.25 31.75
CA GLY A 150 -19.51 11.03 33.01
C GLY A 150 -20.15 11.75 34.20
N ILE A 151 -20.58 13.01 33.99
CA ILE A 151 -21.09 13.89 35.06
C ILE A 151 -22.42 13.40 35.63
N LEU A 152 -23.26 12.77 34.82
CA LEU A 152 -24.53 12.18 35.26
C LEU A 152 -24.37 10.91 36.11
N LYS A 153 -23.21 10.24 36.07
CA LYS A 153 -22.95 9.06 36.88
C LYS A 153 -22.60 9.46 38.31
N ASP A 154 -21.78 10.50 38.44
CA ASP A 154 -21.35 11.04 39.75
C ASP A 154 -22.54 11.66 40.52
N LEU A 155 -23.48 12.32 39.82
CA LEU A 155 -24.71 12.86 40.44
C LEU A 155 -25.74 11.78 40.86
N ARG A 156 -25.65 10.56 40.31
CA ARG A 156 -26.55 9.47 40.70
C ARG A 156 -26.06 8.81 41.99
N ASP A 157 -24.75 8.78 42.22
CA ASP A 157 -24.15 8.17 43.41
C ASP A 157 -24.26 9.11 44.64
N GLU A 158 -24.21 10.44 44.47
CA GLU A 158 -24.49 11.40 45.57
C GLU A 158 -25.95 11.39 46.04
N LYS A 159 -26.90 10.94 45.21
CA LYS A 159 -28.33 10.94 45.57
C LYS A 159 -28.79 9.67 46.31
N VAL A 160 -27.89 8.70 46.51
CA VAL A 160 -28.20 7.42 47.18
C VAL A 160 -27.67 7.42 48.63
N GLU A 161 -26.82 8.37 49.01
CA GLU A 161 -26.28 8.49 50.38
C GLU A 161 -26.89 9.64 51.22
N GLY A 162 -28.02 10.21 50.78
CA GLY A 162 -28.76 11.27 51.51
C GLY A 162 -30.08 10.80 52.10
#